data_AF-A0A534P0B9-F1
#
_entry.id   AF-A0A534P0B9-F1
#
_cell.length_a   1.000
_cell.length_b   1.000
_cell.length_c   1.000
_cell.angle_alpha   90.00
_cell.angle_beta   90.00
_cell.angle_gamma   90.00
#
_symmetry.space_group_name_H-M   'P 1'
#
loop_
_entity.id
_entity.type
_entity.pdbx_description
1 polymer ?
#
loop_
_entity_poly.entity_id
_entity_poly.type
_entity_poly.pdbx_seq_one_letter_code
_entity_poly.pdbx_strand_id
1 'polypeptide(L)'
;MLTGDVLKLAVPATAANTADRARLADALRKFVRMYRPHEAREDTVLFPAFHDLVGQKEYGRLGEQFEEKEHELLGENGFEKAVAEVAELERGLGIFDLAKFIPR
;
A
#
# COMPACT_ATOMS: atom_id res chain seq x y z
N MET A 1 -3.60 -12.50 -12.64
CA MET A 1 -3.55 -12.15 -11.21
C MET A 1 -3.94 -10.69 -11.09
N LEU A 2 -4.70 -10.33 -10.06
CA LEU A 2 -5.32 -9.01 -9.92
C LEU A 2 -4.33 -7.85 -10.03
N THR A 3 -3.17 -7.95 -9.36
CA THR A 3 -2.08 -6.97 -9.46
C THR A 3 -1.55 -6.84 -10.89
N GLY A 4 -1.42 -7.94 -11.63
CA GLY A 4 -0.99 -7.91 -13.02
C GLY A 4 -1.97 -7.21 -13.95
N ASP A 5 -3.27 -7.32 -13.67
CA ASP A 5 -4.30 -6.63 -14.45
C ASP A 5 -4.30 -5.12 -14.16
N VAL A 6 -4.10 -4.73 -12.89
CA VAL A 6 -3.91 -3.32 -12.52
C VAL A 6 -2.70 -2.73 -13.23
N LEU A 7 -1.53 -3.38 -13.17
CA LEU A 7 -0.30 -2.88 -13.81
C LEU A 7 -0.43 -2.73 -15.33
N LYS A 8 -1.12 -3.67 -16.00
CA LYS A 8 -1.37 -3.57 -17.45
C LYS A 8 -2.30 -2.43 -17.83
N LEU A 9 -3.29 -2.13 -16.97
CA LEU A 9 -4.31 -1.12 -17.24
C LEU A 9 -3.95 0.27 -16.70
N ALA A 10 -3.02 0.39 -15.75
CA ALA A 10 -2.57 1.66 -15.17
C ALA A 10 -1.59 2.41 -16.09
N VAL A 11 -2.02 2.69 -17.33
CA VAL A 11 -1.25 3.42 -18.34
C VAL A 11 -2.04 4.63 -18.87
N PRO A 12 -1.37 5.69 -19.39
CA PRO A 12 -2.06 6.90 -19.85
C PRO A 12 -3.14 6.63 -20.91
N ALA A 13 -2.92 5.66 -21.80
CA ALA A 13 -3.88 5.29 -22.85
C ALA A 13 -5.24 4.86 -22.29
N THR A 14 -5.27 4.28 -21.09
CA THR A 14 -6.50 3.87 -20.43
C THR A 14 -7.40 5.07 -20.15
N ALA A 15 -6.85 6.24 -19.81
CA ALA A 15 -7.65 7.43 -19.48
C ALA A 15 -8.59 7.87 -20.63
N ALA A 16 -8.19 7.64 -21.88
CA ALA A 16 -9.00 7.95 -23.06
C ALA A 16 -10.02 6.85 -23.42
N ASN A 17 -9.90 5.64 -22.86
CA ASN A 17 -10.77 4.51 -23.15
C ASN A 17 -11.74 4.22 -21.99
N THR A 18 -13.03 4.50 -22.21
CA THR A 18 -14.08 4.28 -21.20
C THR A 18 -14.17 2.82 -20.73
N ALA A 19 -14.01 1.85 -21.62
CA ALA A 19 -14.10 0.43 -21.25
C ALA A 19 -12.91 0.01 -20.38
N ASP A 20 -11.70 0.42 -20.74
CA ASP A 20 -10.50 0.09 -19.96
C ASP A 20 -10.47 0.84 -18.62
N ARG A 21 -11.00 2.07 -18.55
CA ARG A 21 -11.23 2.76 -17.27
C ARG A 21 -12.15 1.98 -16.34
N ALA A 22 -13.25 1.46 -16.87
CA ALA A 22 -14.18 0.67 -16.08
C ALA A 22 -13.53 -0.62 -15.56
N ARG A 23 -12.71 -1.28 -16.41
CA ARG A 23 -11.94 -2.47 -16.03
C ARG A 23 -10.89 -2.18 -14.96
N LEU A 24 -10.14 -1.09 -15.10
CA LEU A 24 -9.16 -0.66 -14.10
C LEU A 24 -9.84 -0.37 -12.76
N ALA A 25 -10.94 0.38 -12.77
CA ALA A 25 -11.69 0.71 -11.56
C ALA A 25 -12.25 -0.55 -10.85
N ASP A 26 -12.75 -1.52 -11.61
CA ASP A 26 -13.19 -2.81 -11.06
C ASP A 26 -12.03 -3.61 -10.45
N ALA A 27 -10.89 -3.69 -11.15
CA ALA A 27 -9.69 -4.35 -10.64
C ALA A 27 -9.18 -3.72 -9.34
N LEU A 28 -9.12 -2.39 -9.27
CA LEU A 28 -8.72 -1.66 -8.06
C LEU A 28 -9.69 -1.92 -6.89
N ARG A 29 -11.01 -1.90 -7.13
CA ARG A 29 -12.01 -2.22 -6.08
C ARG A 29 -11.86 -3.64 -5.56
N LYS A 30 -11.65 -4.61 -6.44
CA LYS A 30 -11.39 -6.01 -6.05
C LYS A 30 -10.10 -6.11 -5.25
N PHE A 31 -9.07 -5.34 -5.62
CA PHE A 31 -7.79 -5.35 -4.91
C PHE A 31 -7.96 -4.83 -3.50
N VAL A 32 -8.58 -3.66 -3.34
CA VAL A 32 -8.89 -3.07 -2.02
C VAL A 32 -9.76 -3.99 -1.17
N ARG A 33 -10.76 -4.66 -1.77
CA ARG A 33 -11.63 -5.60 -1.06
C ARG A 33 -10.87 -6.80 -0.49
N MET A 34 -9.84 -7.26 -1.20
CA MET A 34 -8.98 -8.37 -0.76
C MET A 34 -7.91 -7.88 0.23
N TYR A 35 -7.28 -6.75 -0.04
CA TYR A 35 -6.10 -6.30 0.70
C TYR A 35 -6.45 -5.83 2.12
N ARG A 36 -7.58 -5.15 2.31
CA ARG A 36 -8.02 -4.70 3.65
C ARG A 36 -8.14 -5.82 4.68
N PRO A 37 -8.84 -6.95 4.43
CA PRO A 37 -8.87 -8.04 5.39
C PRO A 37 -7.54 -8.81 5.50
N HIS A 38 -6.64 -8.72 4.51
CA HIS A 38 -5.30 -9.28 4.60
C HIS A 38 -4.45 -8.47 5.58
N GLU A 39 -4.32 -7.16 5.35
CA GLU A 39 -3.64 -6.20 6.24
C GLU A 39 -4.17 -6.29 7.68
N ALA A 40 -5.51 -6.29 7.85
CA ALA A 40 -6.10 -6.41 9.18
C ALA A 40 -5.71 -7.71 9.91
N ARG A 41 -5.51 -8.82 9.19
CA ARG A 41 -5.05 -10.08 9.80
C ARG A 41 -3.57 -10.03 10.13
N GLU A 42 -2.78 -9.33 9.33
CA GLU A 42 -1.37 -9.11 9.63
C GLU A 42 -1.23 -8.33 10.94
N ASP A 43 -1.92 -7.20 11.07
CA ASP A 43 -1.87 -6.34 12.25
C ASP A 43 -2.44 -6.95 13.53
N THR A 44 -3.53 -7.73 13.42
CA THR A 44 -4.27 -8.18 14.61
C THR A 44 -4.03 -9.64 15.00
N VAL A 45 -3.44 -10.45 14.12
CA VAL A 45 -3.20 -11.88 14.35
C VAL A 45 -1.75 -12.24 14.11
N LEU A 46 -1.23 -11.99 12.90
CA LEU A 46 0.08 -12.49 12.50
C LEU A 46 1.21 -11.79 13.26
N PHE A 47 1.30 -10.47 13.19
CA PHE A 47 2.40 -9.71 13.80
C PHE A 47 2.38 -9.79 15.33
N PRO A 48 1.23 -9.76 16.02
CA PRO A 48 1.20 -10.03 17.46
C PRO A 48 1.75 -11.43 17.81
N ALA A 49 1.28 -12.48 17.13
CA ALA A 49 1.76 -13.84 17.39
C ALA A 49 3.26 -13.99 17.05
N PHE A 50 3.72 -13.35 15.97
CA PHE A 50 5.11 -13.33 15.57
C PHE A 50 5.99 -12.63 16.63
N HIS A 51 5.56 -11.48 17.12
CA HIS A 51 6.26 -10.74 18.18
C HIS A 51 6.41 -11.58 19.46
N ASP A 52 5.35 -12.27 19.88
CA ASP A 52 5.36 -13.13 21.08
C ASP A 52 6.29 -14.35 20.92
N LEU A 53 6.41 -14.91 19.71
CA LEU A 53 7.20 -16.12 19.44
C LEU A 53 8.70 -15.85 19.25
N VAL A 54 9.05 -14.74 18.61
CA VAL A 54 10.43 -14.47 18.15
C VAL A 54 11.30 -13.89 19.27
N GLY A 55 10.69 -13.17 20.22
CA GLY A 55 11.40 -12.54 21.33
C GLY A 55 12.21 -11.30 20.89
N GLN A 56 12.45 -10.39 21.85
CA GLN A 56 12.91 -9.03 21.56
C GLN A 56 14.23 -8.94 20.78
N LYS A 57 15.24 -9.75 21.14
CA LYS A 57 16.56 -9.71 20.50
C LYS A 57 16.48 -10.08 19.02
N GLU A 58 15.79 -11.17 18.72
CA GLU A 58 15.67 -11.67 17.36
C GLU A 58 14.74 -10.78 16.53
N TYR A 59 13.69 -10.23 17.15
CA TYR A 59 12.82 -9.25 16.51
C TYR A 59 13.61 -7.99 16.07
N GLY A 60 14.48 -7.47 16.95
CA GLY A 60 15.38 -6.36 16.62
C GLY A 60 16.34 -6.70 15.48
N ARG A 61 16.95 -7.89 15.52
CA ARG A 61 17.83 -8.39 14.45
C ARG A 61 17.12 -8.48 13.10
N LEU A 62 15.86 -8.93 13.08
CA LEU A 62 15.06 -8.97 11.86
C LEU A 62 14.68 -7.58 11.38
N GLY A 63 14.41 -6.64 12.29
CA GLY A 63 14.21 -5.22 11.97
C GLY A 63 15.40 -4.63 11.21
N GLU A 64 16.62 -4.80 11.73
CA GLU A 64 17.85 -4.35 11.06
C GLU A 64 17.98 -4.94 9.65
N GLN A 65 17.67 -6.24 9.48
CA GLN A 65 17.70 -6.88 8.16
C GLN A 65 16.63 -6.35 7.20
N PHE A 66 15.47 -5.92 7.71
CA PHE A 66 14.45 -5.29 6.90
C PHE A 66 14.84 -3.88 6.49
N GLU A 67 15.48 -3.10 7.36
CA GLU A 67 16.01 -1.77 7.02
C GLU A 67 17.11 -1.85 5.95
N GLU A 68 18.04 -2.81 6.07
CA GLU A 68 19.06 -3.05 5.04
C GLU A 68 18.42 -3.33 3.67
N LYS A 69 17.41 -4.22 3.64
CA LYS A 69 16.68 -4.55 2.41
C LYS A 69 15.85 -3.39 1.88
N GLU A 70 15.26 -2.58 2.76
CA GLU A 70 14.55 -1.38 2.35
C GLU A 70 15.52 -0.44 1.63
N HIS A 71 16.70 -0.21 2.21
CA HIS A 71 17.73 0.63 1.61
C HIS A 71 18.22 0.09 0.26
N GLU A 72 18.41 -1.23 0.13
CA GLU A 72 18.78 -1.87 -1.14
C GLU A 72 17.72 -1.70 -2.24
N LEU A 73 16.43 -1.83 -1.87
CA LEU A 73 15.33 -1.84 -2.84
C LEU A 73 14.78 -0.45 -3.16
N LEU A 74 14.75 0.44 -2.17
CA LEU A 74 14.09 1.75 -2.24
C LEU A 74 15.09 2.93 -2.10
N GLY A 75 16.34 2.67 -1.74
CA GLY A 75 17.36 3.69 -1.49
C GLY A 75 17.24 4.34 -0.10
N GLU A 76 18.07 5.36 0.18
CA GLU A 76 17.97 6.09 1.46
C GLU A 76 16.60 6.80 1.59
N ASN A 77 15.95 6.64 2.75
CA ASN A 77 14.65 7.20 3.07
C ASN A 77 13.56 6.78 2.07
N GLY A 78 13.59 5.52 1.64
CA GLY A 78 12.70 4.98 0.61
C GLY A 78 11.24 5.01 1.04
N PHE A 79 10.95 4.56 2.25
CA PHE A 79 9.63 4.63 2.85
C PHE A 79 9.09 6.06 2.94
N GLU A 80 9.86 7.00 3.51
CA GLU A 80 9.42 8.39 3.68
C GLU A 80 9.13 9.06 2.34
N LYS A 81 9.95 8.78 1.33
CA LYS A 81 9.72 9.28 -0.04
C LYS A 81 8.44 8.73 -0.63
N ALA A 82 8.18 7.43 -0.48
CA ALA A 82 6.96 6.81 -0.97
C ALA A 82 5.71 7.38 -0.28
N VAL A 83 5.77 7.57 1.05
CA VAL A 83 4.68 8.21 1.82
C VAL A 83 4.45 9.66 1.35
N ALA A 84 5.51 10.42 1.13
CA ALA A 84 5.42 11.78 0.62
C ALA A 84 4.79 11.83 -0.78
N GLU A 85 5.18 10.92 -1.68
CA GLU A 85 4.59 10.81 -3.02
C GLU A 85 3.10 10.50 -2.96
N VAL A 86 2.68 9.55 -2.13
CA VAL A 86 1.26 9.24 -1.90
C VAL A 86 0.51 10.47 -1.40
N ALA A 87 1.07 11.20 -0.43
CA ALA A 87 0.45 12.40 0.10
C ALA A 87 0.26 13.51 -0.97
N GLU A 88 1.22 13.67 -1.90
CA GLU A 88 1.05 14.59 -3.03
C GLU A 88 -0.04 14.13 -4.01
N LEU A 89 -0.12 12.84 -4.30
CA LEU A 89 -1.20 12.28 -5.13
C LEU A 89 -2.57 12.52 -4.48
N GLU A 90 -2.69 12.29 -3.18
CA GLU A 90 -3.93 12.54 -2.43
C GLU A 90 -4.31 14.03 -2.42
N ARG A 91 -3.32 14.94 -2.34
CA ARG A 91 -3.55 16.39 -2.47
C ARG A 91 -4.08 16.73 -3.86
N GLY A 92 -3.45 16.20 -4.91
CA GLY A 92 -3.89 16.38 -6.30
C GLY A 92 -5.31 15.84 -6.57
N LEU A 93 -5.70 14.77 -5.88
CA LEU A 93 -7.05 14.18 -5.94
C LEU A 93 -8.05 14.84 -4.98
N GLY A 94 -7.59 15.74 -4.10
CA GLY A 94 -8.43 16.42 -3.12
C GLY A 94 -8.87 15.56 -1.92
N ILE A 95 -8.29 14.38 -1.74
CA ILE A 95 -8.65 13.40 -0.69
C ILE A 95 -7.69 13.36 0.51
N PHE A 96 -6.62 14.16 0.47
CA PHE A 96 -5.61 14.21 1.55
C PHE A 96 -6.17 14.61 2.93
N ASP A 97 -7.10 15.57 2.95
CA ASP A 97 -7.67 16.07 4.21
C ASP A 97 -8.84 15.20 4.67
N LEU A 98 -8.59 14.34 5.66
CA LEU A 98 -9.58 13.43 6.22
C LEU A 98 -10.78 14.15 6.85
N ALA A 99 -10.62 15.40 7.32
CA ALA A 99 -11.72 16.15 7.92
C ALA A 99 -12.86 16.41 6.91
N LYS A 100 -12.59 16.34 5.60
CA LYS A 100 -13.61 16.47 4.54
C LYS A 100 -14.61 15.32 4.49
N PHE A 101 -14.30 14.17 5.08
CA PHE A 101 -15.14 12.98 5.07
C PHE A 101 -15.93 12.78 6.36
N ILE A 102 -15.77 13.68 7.33
CA ILE A 102 -16.49 13.63 8.60
C ILE A 102 -17.71 14.57 8.50
N PRO A 103 -18.92 14.14 8.93
CA PRO A 103 -20.09 15.02 8.99
C PRO A 103 -19.82 16.27 9.85
N ARG A 104 -20.39 17.41 9.46
CA ARG A 104 -20.37 18.65 10.26
C ARG A 104 -21.50 18.68 11.28
#